data_AF-W9G2F2-F1
#
_entry.id   AF-W9G2F2-F1
#
_cell.length_a   1.000
_cell.length_b   1.000
_cell.length_c   1.000
_cell.angle_alpha   90.00
_cell.angle_beta   90.00
_cell.angle_gamma   90.00
#
_symmetry.space_group_name_H-M   'P 1'
#
loop_
_entity.id
_entity.type
_entity.pdbx_description
1 polymer ?
#
loop_
_entity_poly.entity_id
_entity_poly.type
_entity_poly.pdbx_seq_one_letter_code
_entity_poly.pdbx_strand_id
1 'polypeptide(L)'
;YPMIRWLERNGFSVSYVAGVDTALRPQVLEKHSVFVSMGHDEYWTKEQRANVEAARDRGMNLAFFSGNEMFWQHRWEASVDGSATAGRTMTCYKDTHDDQQLTSEWTGTFRDTRFPANASGRPENNTSGTIFRGNGEWSENYVIRIPQAYGALRLWRDTPAATLAAGATFSLPVGVLGYEWDVDSDNGFRPAGLFRLSDTTVGSDIRMLLDYGSTYGSATLRHHLTEYRAPSGALVFSAGTIQWSWGLDAEHDHPGTPASPTMQQATVNLFADMGVQPETPSGVSAATKSTDTEAPTTQLTSAATTVTGGAWVTIRGVAGDAGGRVAGVEISTDGGSTWHPATTGLDSWTYRMVTPVNTSYQIRTRAVDDSGNIGSVATSNTVRAGSGTRCPCSIFTAPGALWTPQVANQGDTGSVELGMRFRANRDGRITGVKFYKGSLNTGKHEVSVWTTDGHRIGAGVAINETSSGWQTVRLGEPVPVTANTRYIVSYHAPNGRYSVTRSFFAGAFTRLPLTAPANTSTAPNGLYEYNDDAVMPAHGYSATNYFVDVVFE
;
A
#
# COMPACT_ATOMS: atom_id res chain seq x y z
N TYR A 1 -26.67 -3.49 -6.28
CA TYR A 1 -28.11 -3.17 -6.18
C TYR A 1 -28.42 -1.93 -5.32
N PRO A 2 -27.98 -1.78 -4.05
CA PRO A 2 -28.41 -0.66 -3.20
C PRO A 2 -28.03 0.74 -3.73
N MET A 3 -26.85 0.87 -4.37
CA MET A 3 -26.47 2.10 -5.08
C MET A 3 -27.46 2.47 -6.19
N ILE A 4 -27.86 1.50 -7.02
CA ILE A 4 -28.81 1.68 -8.13
C ILE A 4 -30.15 2.20 -7.60
N ARG A 5 -30.71 1.52 -6.59
CA ARG A 5 -31.96 1.95 -5.95
C ARG A 5 -31.87 3.38 -5.43
N TRP A 6 -30.77 3.71 -4.77
CA TRP A 6 -30.58 5.03 -4.18
C TRP A 6 -30.44 6.11 -5.26
N LEU A 7 -29.69 5.85 -6.33
CA LEU A 7 -29.56 6.76 -7.47
C LEU A 7 -30.91 7.04 -8.13
N GLU A 8 -31.65 5.99 -8.47
CA GLU A 8 -32.97 6.10 -9.12
C GLU A 8 -34.00 6.78 -8.21
N ARG A 9 -34.03 6.43 -6.91
CA ARG A 9 -34.94 7.04 -5.93
C ARG A 9 -34.73 8.55 -5.78
N ASN A 10 -33.49 9.02 -5.95
CA ASN A 10 -33.14 10.44 -5.89
C ASN A 10 -33.21 11.14 -7.25
N GLY A 11 -33.61 10.44 -8.31
CA GLY A 11 -33.77 11.02 -9.64
C GLY A 11 -32.44 11.41 -10.30
N PHE A 12 -31.36 10.66 -10.07
CA PHE A 12 -30.15 10.85 -10.86
C PHE A 12 -30.36 10.34 -12.29
N SER A 13 -29.87 11.08 -13.27
CA SER A 13 -29.87 10.65 -14.67
C SER A 13 -28.81 9.55 -14.89
N VAL A 14 -29.25 8.30 -14.91
CA VAL A 14 -28.37 7.12 -14.98
C VAL A 14 -28.61 6.31 -16.25
N SER A 15 -27.54 5.69 -16.74
CA SER A 15 -27.59 4.62 -17.73
C SER A 15 -26.75 3.44 -17.23
N TYR A 16 -27.03 2.24 -17.74
CA TYR A 16 -26.33 1.01 -17.34
C TYR A 16 -25.53 0.47 -18.51
N VAL A 17 -24.29 0.08 -18.23
CA VAL A 17 -23.35 -0.44 -19.22
C VAL A 17 -22.64 -1.66 -18.63
N ALA A 18 -22.46 -2.72 -19.42
CA ALA A 18 -21.70 -3.88 -18.99
C ALA A 18 -20.20 -3.70 -19.27
N GLY A 19 -19.33 -4.42 -18.54
CA GLY A 19 -17.87 -4.39 -18.77
C GLY A 19 -17.47 -4.75 -20.21
N VAL A 20 -18.23 -5.63 -20.87
CA VAL A 20 -18.02 -5.95 -22.29
C VAL A 20 -18.29 -4.75 -23.21
N ASP A 21 -19.23 -3.89 -22.86
CA ASP A 21 -19.58 -2.73 -23.67
C ASP A 21 -18.54 -1.62 -23.51
N THR A 22 -18.01 -1.41 -22.29
CA THR A 22 -16.92 -0.48 -22.05
C THR A 22 -15.60 -0.95 -22.67
N ALA A 23 -15.40 -2.27 -22.80
CA ALA A 23 -14.28 -2.86 -23.55
C ALA A 23 -14.42 -2.70 -25.07
N LEU A 24 -15.56 -3.08 -25.64
CA LEU A 24 -15.73 -3.23 -27.09
C LEU A 24 -16.37 -2.02 -27.79
N ARG A 25 -17.02 -1.12 -27.03
CA ARG A 25 -17.75 0.04 -27.54
C ARG A 25 -17.44 1.31 -26.72
N PRO A 26 -16.17 1.76 -26.66
CA PRO A 26 -15.75 2.86 -25.79
C PRO A 26 -16.53 4.17 -25.97
N GLN A 27 -17.11 4.41 -27.15
CA GLN A 27 -17.94 5.58 -27.45
C GLN A 27 -19.19 5.71 -26.54
N VAL A 28 -19.58 4.66 -25.82
CA VAL A 28 -20.67 4.75 -24.82
C VAL A 28 -20.27 5.63 -23.62
N LEU A 29 -18.98 5.73 -23.30
CA LEU A 29 -18.47 6.54 -22.20
C LEU A 29 -18.53 8.04 -22.53
N GLU A 30 -18.41 8.42 -23.80
CA GLU A 30 -18.32 9.82 -24.26
C GLU A 30 -19.59 10.65 -24.05
N LYS A 31 -20.69 9.99 -23.66
CA LYS A 31 -22.00 10.63 -23.43
C LYS A 31 -22.28 10.92 -21.95
N HIS A 32 -21.32 10.70 -21.07
CA HIS A 32 -21.53 10.75 -19.62
C HIS A 32 -20.47 11.62 -18.93
N SER A 33 -20.88 12.29 -17.85
CA SER A 33 -20.00 13.13 -17.03
C SER A 33 -19.26 12.36 -15.94
N VAL A 34 -19.79 11.21 -15.54
CA VAL A 34 -19.27 10.37 -14.44
C VAL A 34 -19.41 8.90 -14.82
N PHE A 35 -18.32 8.15 -14.71
CA PHE A 35 -18.35 6.69 -14.70
C PHE A 35 -18.36 6.20 -13.25
N VAL A 36 -19.29 5.30 -12.93
CA VAL A 36 -19.44 4.74 -11.58
C VAL A 36 -19.18 3.24 -11.63
N SER A 37 -18.12 2.80 -10.94
CA SER A 37 -17.91 1.39 -10.59
C SER A 37 -18.43 1.16 -9.17
N MET A 38 -19.17 0.08 -8.95
CA MET A 38 -19.86 -0.15 -7.67
C MET A 38 -19.93 -1.65 -7.34
N GLY A 39 -19.92 -1.98 -6.05
CA GLY A 39 -19.99 -3.37 -5.60
C GLY A 39 -18.62 -4.03 -5.68
N HIS A 40 -18.51 -5.18 -6.34
CA HIS A 40 -17.27 -5.95 -6.43
C HIS A 40 -16.84 -6.12 -7.90
N ASP A 41 -16.10 -5.15 -8.41
CA ASP A 41 -15.75 -5.02 -9.82
C ASP A 41 -14.34 -5.58 -10.13
N GLU A 42 -14.10 -6.84 -9.73
CA GLU A 42 -12.77 -7.45 -9.63
C GLU A 42 -12.09 -7.77 -10.98
N TYR A 43 -12.88 -8.11 -12.00
CA TYR A 43 -12.38 -8.62 -13.29
C TYR A 43 -12.55 -7.58 -14.38
N TRP A 44 -11.43 -7.12 -14.95
CA TRP A 44 -11.43 -6.14 -16.03
C TRP A 44 -10.60 -6.63 -17.21
N THR A 45 -11.05 -6.33 -18.43
CA THR A 45 -10.16 -6.43 -19.59
C THR A 45 -9.16 -5.27 -19.61
N LYS A 46 -8.00 -5.48 -20.25
CA LYS A 46 -7.04 -4.39 -20.48
C LYS A 46 -7.66 -3.27 -21.34
N GLU A 47 -8.53 -3.60 -22.29
CA GLU A 47 -9.27 -2.65 -23.12
C GLU A 47 -10.26 -1.83 -22.30
N GLN A 48 -11.05 -2.47 -21.44
CA GLN A 48 -11.98 -1.77 -20.54
C GLN A 48 -11.25 -0.75 -19.69
N ARG A 49 -10.14 -1.15 -19.06
CA ARG A 49 -9.33 -0.24 -18.25
C ARG A 49 -8.79 0.93 -19.07
N ALA A 50 -8.18 0.63 -20.22
CA ALA A 50 -7.63 1.66 -21.11
C ALA A 50 -8.71 2.65 -21.59
N ASN A 51 -9.91 2.17 -21.91
CA ASN A 51 -11.02 3.01 -22.37
C ASN A 51 -11.56 3.93 -21.27
N VAL A 52 -11.69 3.42 -20.03
CA VAL A 52 -12.10 4.22 -18.87
C VAL A 52 -11.05 5.27 -18.52
N GLU A 53 -9.77 4.90 -18.52
CA GLU A 53 -8.65 5.84 -18.33
C GLU A 53 -8.63 6.91 -19.42
N ALA A 54 -8.80 6.52 -20.69
CA ALA A 54 -8.84 7.47 -21.80
C ALA A 54 -10.02 8.44 -21.70
N ALA A 55 -11.18 8.00 -21.17
CA ALA A 55 -12.33 8.86 -20.92
C ALA A 55 -12.08 9.81 -19.74
N ARG A 56 -11.42 9.35 -18.66
CA ARG A 56 -10.90 10.23 -17.59
C ARG A 56 -9.99 11.30 -18.15
N ASP A 57 -9.06 10.92 -19.01
CA ASP A 57 -8.09 11.83 -19.61
C ASP A 57 -8.74 12.82 -20.59
N ARG A 58 -10.01 12.61 -20.96
CA ARG A 58 -10.87 13.57 -21.69
C ARG A 58 -11.82 14.38 -20.79
N GLY A 59 -11.72 14.23 -19.47
CA GLY A 59 -12.46 15.04 -18.49
C GLY A 59 -13.67 14.37 -17.85
N MET A 60 -13.95 13.09 -18.14
CA MET A 60 -15.00 12.34 -17.45
C MET A 60 -14.55 11.97 -16.03
N ASN A 61 -15.37 12.25 -15.02
CA ASN A 61 -15.04 11.88 -13.64
C ASN A 61 -15.20 10.38 -13.42
N LEU A 62 -14.45 9.81 -12.47
CA LEU A 62 -14.56 8.40 -12.08
C LEU A 62 -14.92 8.30 -10.58
N ALA A 63 -15.88 7.45 -10.24
CA ALA A 63 -16.23 7.15 -8.86
C ALA A 63 -16.23 5.63 -8.64
N PHE A 64 -15.30 5.15 -7.83
CA PHE A 64 -15.18 3.74 -7.44
C PHE A 64 -15.78 3.53 -6.06
N PHE A 65 -17.02 3.06 -6.01
CA PHE A 65 -17.67 2.59 -4.78
C PHE A 65 -17.49 1.07 -4.64
N SER A 66 -16.24 0.65 -4.74
CA SER A 66 -15.77 -0.73 -4.76
C SER A 66 -14.52 -0.88 -3.88
N GLY A 67 -14.20 -2.12 -3.56
CA GLY A 67 -12.85 -2.57 -3.21
C GLY A 67 -12.50 -3.75 -4.10
N ASN A 68 -11.22 -4.08 -4.19
CA ASN A 68 -10.71 -5.11 -5.09
C ASN A 68 -11.11 -4.91 -6.56
N GLU A 69 -11.36 -3.69 -6.99
CA GLU A 69 -11.63 -3.39 -8.39
C GLU A 69 -10.36 -3.50 -9.25
N MET A 70 -10.51 -3.83 -10.54
CA MET A 70 -9.39 -3.90 -11.50
C MET A 70 -8.25 -4.82 -11.06
N PHE A 71 -8.54 -5.89 -10.31
CA PHE A 71 -7.53 -6.78 -9.77
C PHE A 71 -7.08 -7.81 -10.80
N TRP A 72 -8.00 -8.61 -11.35
CA TRP A 72 -7.72 -9.63 -12.36
C TRP A 72 -7.91 -9.09 -13.78
N GLN A 73 -6.98 -9.46 -14.67
CA GLN A 73 -7.24 -9.36 -16.10
C GLN A 73 -8.06 -10.54 -16.59
N HIS A 74 -8.96 -10.25 -17.51
CA HIS A 74 -9.55 -11.26 -18.36
C HIS A 74 -9.58 -10.77 -19.80
N ARG A 75 -10.00 -11.63 -20.72
CA ARG A 75 -10.27 -11.26 -22.11
C ARG A 75 -11.64 -11.75 -22.54
N TRP A 76 -12.12 -11.16 -23.63
CA TRP A 76 -13.36 -11.56 -24.29
C TRP A 76 -13.05 -12.43 -25.50
N GLU A 77 -13.71 -13.59 -25.58
CA GLU A 77 -13.62 -14.53 -26.68
C GLU A 77 -14.99 -14.72 -27.36
N ALA A 78 -14.98 -15.37 -28.52
CA ALA A 78 -16.21 -15.76 -29.20
C ALA A 78 -17.00 -16.79 -28.39
N SER A 79 -18.31 -16.87 -28.64
CA SER A 79 -19.16 -17.92 -28.05
C SER A 79 -18.62 -19.30 -28.41
N VAL A 80 -18.71 -20.23 -27.46
CA VAL A 80 -18.29 -21.63 -27.66
C VAL A 80 -19.26 -22.44 -28.51
N ASP A 81 -20.40 -21.86 -28.87
CA ASP A 81 -21.36 -22.46 -29.79
C ASP A 81 -20.93 -22.29 -31.26
N GLY A 82 -21.67 -22.91 -32.18
CA GLY A 82 -21.36 -22.82 -33.61
C GLY A 82 -21.53 -21.43 -34.23
N SER A 83 -22.02 -20.42 -33.49
CA SER A 83 -22.21 -19.06 -34.02
C SER A 83 -20.93 -18.22 -33.99
N ALA A 84 -19.97 -18.57 -33.13
CA ALA A 84 -18.73 -17.81 -32.92
C ALA A 84 -18.95 -16.29 -32.71
N THR A 85 -20.03 -15.92 -32.00
CA THR A 85 -20.36 -14.52 -31.74
C THR A 85 -19.31 -13.91 -30.81
N ALA A 86 -18.63 -12.85 -31.26
CA ALA A 86 -17.60 -12.16 -30.46
C ALA A 86 -18.13 -11.61 -29.13
N GLY A 87 -17.29 -11.59 -28.09
CA GLY A 87 -17.63 -10.97 -26.80
C GLY A 87 -18.61 -11.77 -25.94
N ARG A 88 -18.64 -13.10 -26.08
CA ARG A 88 -19.61 -13.97 -25.41
C ARG A 88 -18.99 -14.95 -24.41
N THR A 89 -17.68 -15.11 -24.42
CA THR A 89 -16.95 -15.94 -23.46
C THR A 89 -15.97 -15.06 -22.68
N MET A 90 -16.04 -15.09 -21.35
CA MET A 90 -15.05 -14.47 -20.47
C MET A 90 -13.97 -15.51 -20.17
N THR A 91 -12.72 -15.23 -20.55
CA THR A 91 -11.59 -16.15 -20.30
C THR A 91 -10.57 -15.49 -19.38
N CYS A 92 -10.26 -16.17 -18.27
CA CYS A 92 -9.27 -15.75 -17.29
C CYS A 92 -8.49 -16.98 -16.80
N TYR A 93 -7.24 -17.08 -17.21
CA TYR A 93 -6.24 -17.92 -16.57
C TYR A 93 -5.62 -17.10 -15.44
N LYS A 94 -5.65 -17.59 -14.21
CA LYS A 94 -5.08 -16.87 -13.07
C LYS A 94 -3.55 -17.01 -13.07
N ASP A 95 -2.90 -16.52 -14.12
CA ASP A 95 -1.47 -16.66 -14.40
C ASP A 95 -0.59 -16.22 -13.21
N THR A 96 -1.02 -15.21 -12.45
CA THR A 96 -0.38 -14.78 -11.20
C THR A 96 -0.37 -15.85 -10.12
N HIS A 97 -1.44 -16.63 -9.98
CA HIS A 97 -1.50 -17.78 -9.08
C HIS A 97 -0.67 -18.94 -9.58
N ASP A 98 -0.74 -19.20 -10.88
CA ASP A 98 -0.01 -20.30 -11.51
C ASP A 98 1.50 -20.02 -11.65
N ASP A 99 1.93 -18.80 -11.34
CA ASP A 99 3.32 -18.31 -11.48
C ASP A 99 3.88 -18.56 -12.88
N GLN A 100 3.01 -18.49 -13.89
CA GLN A 100 3.33 -18.71 -15.28
C GLN A 100 2.25 -18.09 -16.17
N GLN A 101 2.67 -17.47 -17.29
CA GLN A 101 1.73 -17.11 -18.35
C GLN A 101 1.31 -18.37 -19.12
N LEU A 102 0.06 -18.81 -18.97
CA LEU A 102 -0.43 -20.09 -19.51
C LEU A 102 -0.82 -20.02 -21.00
N THR A 103 -1.12 -18.82 -21.52
CA THR A 103 -1.49 -18.61 -22.92
C THR A 103 -0.75 -17.43 -23.54
N SER A 104 -0.93 -17.16 -24.84
CA SER A 104 -0.25 -16.05 -25.52
C SER A 104 -0.61 -14.66 -24.99
N GLU A 105 -1.71 -14.53 -24.25
CA GLU A 105 -2.16 -13.29 -23.63
C GLU A 105 -2.29 -13.47 -22.11
N TRP A 106 -1.78 -12.49 -21.39
CA TRP A 106 -1.79 -12.44 -19.93
C TRP A 106 -3.20 -12.18 -19.39
N THR A 107 -3.61 -12.99 -18.41
CA THR A 107 -4.84 -12.79 -17.64
C THR A 107 -4.62 -12.89 -16.13
N GLY A 108 -3.37 -12.71 -15.67
CA GLY A 108 -3.07 -12.55 -14.25
C GLY A 108 -3.43 -11.16 -13.70
N THR A 109 -2.98 -10.83 -12.50
CA THR A 109 -3.34 -9.56 -11.88
C THR A 109 -2.68 -8.38 -12.60
N PHE A 110 -3.35 -7.23 -12.62
CA PHE A 110 -2.81 -6.02 -13.24
C PHE A 110 -1.52 -5.54 -12.56
N ARG A 111 -1.37 -5.79 -11.26
CA ARG A 111 -0.22 -5.37 -10.44
C ARG A 111 1.02 -6.25 -10.54
N ASP A 112 0.91 -7.45 -11.10
CA ASP A 112 2.02 -8.41 -11.12
C ASP A 112 3.19 -7.86 -11.95
N THR A 113 4.41 -7.84 -11.40
CA THR A 113 5.59 -7.35 -12.14
C THR A 113 6.56 -8.48 -12.52
N ARG A 114 6.22 -9.74 -12.23
CA ARG A 114 7.09 -10.89 -12.52
C ARG A 114 7.11 -11.26 -14.00
N PHE A 115 6.07 -10.87 -14.73
CA PHE A 115 5.84 -11.20 -16.14
C PHE A 115 5.92 -9.94 -17.01
N PRO A 116 6.09 -10.04 -18.35
CA PRO A 116 6.43 -8.90 -19.18
C PRO A 116 5.43 -7.73 -19.14
N ALA A 117 5.98 -6.52 -19.37
CA ALA A 117 5.38 -5.22 -19.05
C ALA A 117 4.20 -4.76 -19.95
N ASN A 118 3.91 -5.44 -21.06
CA ASN A 118 2.85 -5.00 -21.97
C ASN A 118 1.43 -5.32 -21.47
N ALA A 119 1.30 -6.13 -20.40
CA ALA A 119 0.02 -6.47 -19.79
C ALA A 119 0.08 -6.54 -18.26
N SER A 120 1.17 -6.14 -17.60
CA SER A 120 1.34 -6.31 -16.14
C SER A 120 2.12 -5.12 -15.55
N GLY A 121 2.23 -5.01 -14.22
CA GLY A 121 2.90 -3.90 -13.55
C GLY A 121 2.12 -2.57 -13.54
N ARG A 122 0.80 -2.64 -13.69
CA ARG A 122 -0.14 -1.51 -13.64
C ARG A 122 -1.07 -1.68 -12.44
N PRO A 123 -0.65 -1.44 -11.20
CA PRO A 123 -1.54 -1.62 -10.07
C PRO A 123 -2.77 -0.71 -10.16
N GLU A 124 -3.83 -1.14 -9.48
CA GLU A 124 -5.17 -0.57 -9.39
C GLU A 124 -5.10 0.89 -8.95
N ASN A 125 -4.25 1.17 -7.95
CA ASN A 125 -4.12 2.52 -7.38
C ASN A 125 -3.58 3.56 -8.35
N ASN A 126 -2.94 3.17 -9.46
CA ASN A 126 -2.57 4.10 -10.53
C ASN A 126 -3.83 4.72 -11.19
N THR A 127 -4.97 4.04 -11.10
CA THR A 127 -6.23 4.49 -11.69
C THR A 127 -7.22 4.92 -10.61
N SER A 128 -7.59 4.06 -9.67
CA SER A 128 -8.60 4.37 -8.65
C SER A 128 -8.06 5.16 -7.47
N GLY A 129 -6.75 5.15 -7.25
CA GLY A 129 -6.10 5.78 -6.09
C GLY A 129 -5.92 4.85 -4.89
N THR A 130 -6.59 3.69 -4.88
CA THR A 130 -6.51 2.68 -3.81
C THR A 130 -6.10 1.31 -4.35
N ILE A 131 -5.53 0.46 -3.51
CA ILE A 131 -5.09 -0.89 -3.90
C ILE A 131 -5.59 -1.95 -2.93
N PHE A 132 -6.14 -3.05 -3.46
CA PHE A 132 -6.60 -4.17 -2.65
C PHE A 132 -5.54 -4.76 -1.74
N ARG A 133 -5.87 -4.82 -0.45
CA ARG A 133 -5.06 -5.44 0.59
C ARG A 133 -5.89 -6.21 1.61
N GLY A 134 -7.02 -5.69 2.06
CA GLY A 134 -7.81 -6.33 3.10
C GLY A 134 -8.79 -7.32 2.49
N ASN A 135 -8.63 -8.61 2.78
CA ASN A 135 -9.53 -9.68 2.35
C ASN A 135 -10.22 -10.31 3.55
N GLY A 136 -11.20 -9.60 4.09
CA GLY A 136 -12.00 -10.07 5.21
C GLY A 136 -13.03 -11.13 4.81
N GLU A 137 -13.63 -11.75 5.82
CA GLU A 137 -14.79 -12.62 5.63
C GLU A 137 -16.05 -11.78 5.40
N TRP A 138 -17.04 -12.36 4.72
CA TRP A 138 -18.34 -11.71 4.50
C TRP A 138 -19.04 -11.28 5.81
N SER A 139 -18.75 -11.98 6.92
CA SER A 139 -19.27 -11.70 8.26
C SER A 139 -18.57 -10.54 8.97
N GLU A 140 -17.39 -10.13 8.49
CA GLU A 140 -16.61 -9.06 9.08
C GLU A 140 -17.15 -7.71 8.65
N ASN A 141 -17.55 -6.92 9.65
CA ASN A 141 -18.22 -5.64 9.46
C ASN A 141 -17.42 -4.56 10.17
N TYR A 142 -16.65 -3.79 9.40
CA TYR A 142 -15.84 -2.71 9.95
C TYR A 142 -16.55 -1.36 9.83
N VAL A 143 -15.97 -0.36 10.49
CA VAL A 143 -16.48 1.01 10.57
C VAL A 143 -15.51 1.92 9.86
N ILE A 144 -15.99 2.80 8.98
CA ILE A 144 -15.19 3.90 8.45
C ILE A 144 -15.21 5.06 9.46
N ARG A 145 -14.02 5.58 9.79
CA ARG A 145 -13.81 6.67 10.73
C ARG A 145 -13.32 7.92 10.02
N ILE A 146 -13.89 9.06 10.39
CA ILE A 146 -13.56 10.38 9.85
C ILE A 146 -13.05 11.26 11.00
N PRO A 147 -11.73 11.31 11.22
CA PRO A 147 -11.13 12.30 12.12
C PRO A 147 -11.49 13.73 11.69
N GLN A 148 -11.55 14.64 12.67
CA GLN A 148 -11.95 16.03 12.46
C GLN A 148 -11.23 16.75 11.30
N ALA A 149 -9.93 16.50 11.11
CA ALA A 149 -9.16 17.09 10.02
C ALA A 149 -9.72 16.74 8.63
N TYR A 150 -10.18 15.49 8.44
CA TYR A 150 -10.79 15.06 7.18
C TYR A 150 -12.27 15.41 7.09
N GLY A 151 -12.97 15.45 8.23
CA GLY A 151 -14.37 15.86 8.28
C GLY A 151 -14.59 17.28 7.77
N ALA A 152 -13.61 18.17 7.92
CA ALA A 152 -13.67 19.54 7.42
C ALA A 152 -13.57 19.68 5.89
N LEU A 153 -13.23 18.60 5.16
CA LEU A 153 -13.05 18.61 3.71
C LEU A 153 -14.40 18.53 2.98
N ARG A 154 -14.42 18.99 1.73
CA ARG A 154 -15.64 19.13 0.91
C ARG A 154 -16.54 17.90 0.85
N LEU A 155 -16.02 16.67 0.81
CA LEU A 155 -16.85 15.46 0.75
C LEU A 155 -17.90 15.44 1.86
N TRP A 156 -17.55 15.93 3.05
CA TRP A 156 -18.36 15.82 4.26
C TRP A 156 -19.20 17.05 4.58
N ARG A 157 -19.20 18.08 3.71
CA ARG A 157 -20.04 19.28 3.88
C ARG A 157 -21.51 18.90 4.09
N ASP A 158 -22.24 19.70 4.86
CA ASP A 158 -23.65 19.43 5.18
C ASP A 158 -23.90 18.08 5.90
N THR A 159 -22.87 17.51 6.53
CA THR A 159 -22.98 16.32 7.38
C THR A 159 -22.47 16.60 8.80
N PRO A 160 -22.84 15.79 9.80
CA PRO A 160 -22.30 15.91 11.15
C PRO A 160 -20.77 15.75 11.24
N ALA A 161 -20.11 15.15 10.24
CA ALA A 161 -18.65 15.02 10.22
C ALA A 161 -17.94 16.36 9.94
N ALA A 162 -18.61 17.33 9.31
CA ALA A 162 -18.02 18.65 8.99
C ALA A 162 -17.84 19.57 10.20
N THR A 163 -18.60 19.36 11.27
CA THR A 163 -18.62 20.24 12.44
C THR A 163 -17.99 19.59 13.68
N LEU A 164 -17.11 18.61 13.47
CA LEU A 164 -16.43 17.92 14.56
C LEU A 164 -15.56 18.88 15.38
N ALA A 165 -15.61 18.75 16.70
CA ALA A 165 -14.67 19.43 17.60
C ALA A 165 -13.24 18.92 17.38
N ALA A 166 -12.24 19.76 17.68
CA ALA A 166 -10.83 19.40 17.53
C ALA A 166 -10.50 18.06 18.23
N GLY A 167 -9.86 17.15 17.49
CA GLY A 167 -9.51 15.81 17.97
C GLY A 167 -10.65 14.79 17.97
N ALA A 168 -11.89 15.18 17.66
CA ALA A 168 -13.02 14.25 17.55
C ALA A 168 -12.95 13.42 16.27
N THR A 169 -13.70 12.31 16.24
CA THR A 169 -13.81 11.40 15.10
C THR A 169 -15.27 10.99 14.92
N PHE A 170 -15.81 11.18 13.72
CA PHE A 170 -17.11 10.63 13.34
C PHE A 170 -16.96 9.18 12.89
N SER A 171 -17.95 8.34 13.17
CA SER A 171 -17.95 6.94 12.73
C SER A 171 -19.19 6.68 11.88
N LEU A 172 -19.00 6.12 10.69
CA LEU A 172 -20.10 5.61 9.88
C LEU A 172 -20.69 4.34 10.52
N PRO A 173 -21.86 3.86 10.06
CA PRO A 173 -22.40 2.59 10.55
C PRO A 173 -21.40 1.44 10.41
N VAL A 174 -21.54 0.44 11.28
CA VAL A 174 -20.85 -0.84 11.15
C VAL A 174 -21.31 -1.53 9.87
N GLY A 175 -20.38 -2.16 9.14
CA GLY A 175 -20.69 -2.95 7.94
C GLY A 175 -20.68 -2.16 6.64
N VAL A 176 -19.95 -1.04 6.61
CA VAL A 176 -19.73 -0.25 5.39
C VAL A 176 -18.28 -0.32 4.89
N LEU A 177 -17.41 -1.01 5.64
CA LEU A 177 -16.04 -1.34 5.27
C LEU A 177 -15.85 -2.86 5.31
N GLY A 178 -15.57 -3.46 4.15
CA GLY A 178 -15.45 -4.91 3.99
C GLY A 178 -16.08 -5.39 2.68
N TYR A 179 -16.25 -6.71 2.49
CA TYR A 179 -15.38 -7.72 3.11
C TYR A 179 -13.99 -7.65 2.45
N GLU A 180 -13.93 -7.36 1.15
CA GLU A 180 -12.71 -6.95 0.48
C GLU A 180 -12.63 -5.43 0.35
N TRP A 181 -11.45 -4.90 0.64
CA TRP A 181 -11.23 -3.46 0.74
C TRP A 181 -9.77 -3.06 0.48
N ASP A 182 -9.63 -1.79 0.15
CA ASP A 182 -8.39 -1.25 -0.40
C ASP A 182 -7.73 -0.26 0.55
N VAL A 183 -6.45 0.00 0.30
CA VAL A 183 -5.66 0.97 1.07
C VAL A 183 -5.02 2.00 0.13
N ASP A 184 -4.75 3.19 0.67
CA ASP A 184 -3.83 4.14 0.05
C ASP A 184 -2.38 3.69 0.30
N SER A 185 -1.76 3.08 -0.70
CA SER A 185 -0.39 2.55 -0.61
C SER A 185 0.63 3.50 -1.24
N ASP A 186 1.66 3.86 -0.47
CA ASP A 186 2.84 4.59 -0.96
C ASP A 186 3.80 3.63 -1.69
N ASN A 187 3.36 3.12 -2.84
CA ASN A 187 4.04 2.10 -3.65
C ASN A 187 4.68 2.66 -4.93
N GLY A 188 4.75 3.98 -5.08
CA GLY A 188 5.24 4.66 -6.28
C GLY A 188 4.23 4.79 -7.43
N PHE A 189 3.00 4.29 -7.26
CA PHE A 189 1.92 4.38 -8.26
C PHE A 189 0.76 5.28 -7.83
N ARG A 190 0.89 6.01 -6.72
CA ARG A 190 -0.11 7.01 -6.32
C ARG A 190 -0.23 8.11 -7.36
N PRO A 191 -1.45 8.47 -7.81
CA PRO A 191 -1.68 9.64 -8.64
C PRO A 191 -1.19 10.91 -7.93
N ALA A 192 -0.69 11.86 -8.73
CA ALA A 192 -0.23 13.14 -8.20
C ALA A 192 -1.36 13.89 -7.48
N GLY A 193 -1.08 14.36 -6.26
CA GLY A 193 -2.06 15.12 -5.48
C GLY A 193 -3.18 14.24 -4.89
N LEU A 194 -3.01 12.93 -4.83
CA LEU A 194 -3.99 12.08 -4.14
C LEU A 194 -4.04 12.41 -2.65
N PHE A 195 -5.24 12.73 -2.16
CA PHE A 195 -5.51 13.05 -0.77
C PHE A 195 -6.53 12.10 -0.15
N ARG A 196 -6.56 12.09 1.18
CA ARG A 196 -7.39 11.20 1.99
C ARG A 196 -8.60 11.97 2.52
N LEU A 197 -9.73 11.28 2.61
CA LEU A 197 -11.02 11.81 3.06
C LEU A 197 -11.53 11.12 4.34
N SER A 198 -10.86 10.07 4.79
CA SER A 198 -11.11 9.37 6.05
C SER A 198 -9.78 8.81 6.57
N ASP A 199 -9.75 8.26 7.79
CA ASP A 199 -8.60 7.48 8.27
C ASP A 199 -9.07 6.45 9.29
N THR A 200 -9.07 5.20 8.85
CA THR A 200 -9.58 4.07 9.64
C THR A 200 -8.46 3.08 9.85
N THR A 201 -8.14 2.76 11.11
CA THR A 201 -7.28 1.61 11.42
C THR A 201 -8.17 0.44 11.80
N VAL A 202 -8.04 -0.67 11.07
CA VAL A 202 -8.74 -1.93 11.35
C VAL A 202 -7.72 -2.89 11.98
N GLY A 203 -8.13 -3.57 13.06
CA GLY A 203 -7.30 -4.21 14.09
C GLY A 203 -6.22 -5.20 13.61
N SER A 204 -5.49 -5.80 14.55
CA SER A 204 -4.57 -6.92 14.24
C SER A 204 -5.38 -8.13 13.79
N ASP A 205 -4.85 -8.90 12.82
CA ASP A 205 -5.47 -10.11 12.26
C ASP A 205 -6.38 -9.98 11.04
N ILE A 206 -6.33 -8.84 10.33
CA ILE A 206 -6.92 -8.77 8.99
C ILE A 206 -6.13 -9.67 8.04
N ARG A 207 -6.84 -10.54 7.32
CA ARG A 207 -6.28 -11.33 6.23
C ARG A 207 -5.87 -10.38 5.09
N MET A 208 -4.60 -10.02 5.10
CA MET A 208 -3.97 -9.08 4.18
C MET A 208 -3.33 -9.82 3.00
N LEU A 209 -3.58 -9.37 1.78
CA LEU A 209 -2.85 -9.80 0.58
C LEU A 209 -1.41 -9.26 0.61
N LEU A 210 -0.44 -10.18 0.63
CA LEU A 210 0.98 -9.88 0.81
C LEU A 210 1.80 -9.87 -0.49
N ASP A 211 1.28 -10.44 -1.57
CA ASP A 211 1.97 -10.54 -2.85
C ASP A 211 1.07 -10.00 -3.99
N TYR A 212 1.28 -10.51 -5.21
CA TYR A 212 0.54 -10.11 -6.39
C TYR A 212 -0.84 -10.74 -6.51
N GLY A 213 -1.18 -11.75 -5.69
CA GLY A 213 -2.56 -12.23 -5.60
C GLY A 213 -2.83 -13.54 -4.84
N SER A 214 -1.81 -14.28 -4.40
CA SER A 214 -1.95 -15.63 -3.86
C SER A 214 -1.79 -15.73 -2.34
N THR A 215 -0.87 -14.95 -1.78
CA THR A 215 -0.40 -15.15 -0.42
C THR A 215 -1.02 -14.16 0.54
N TYR A 216 -1.63 -14.68 1.60
CA TYR A 216 -2.24 -13.88 2.65
C TYR A 216 -1.52 -14.07 3.99
N GLY A 217 -1.53 -13.03 4.82
CA GLY A 217 -1.15 -13.12 6.22
C GLY A 217 -2.00 -12.20 7.09
N SER A 218 -1.76 -12.21 8.39
CA SER A 218 -2.46 -11.33 9.33
C SER A 218 -1.72 -9.99 9.41
N ALA A 219 -2.44 -8.87 9.35
CA ALA A 219 -1.88 -7.55 9.61
C ALA A 219 -2.92 -6.57 10.18
N THR A 220 -2.44 -5.50 10.81
CA THR A 220 -3.22 -4.28 10.99
C THR A 220 -3.14 -3.46 9.72
N LEU A 221 -4.29 -3.06 9.20
CA LEU A 221 -4.41 -2.30 7.97
C LEU A 221 -5.07 -0.94 8.22
N ARG A 222 -4.71 0.05 7.40
CA ARG A 222 -5.32 1.37 7.41
C ARG A 222 -6.09 1.60 6.11
N HIS A 223 -7.39 1.85 6.24
CA HIS A 223 -8.29 2.20 5.14
C HIS A 223 -8.44 3.72 5.06
N HIS A 224 -8.52 4.21 3.82
CA HIS A 224 -8.77 5.61 3.50
C HIS A 224 -9.73 5.68 2.33
N LEU A 225 -10.75 6.55 2.43
CA LEU A 225 -11.39 7.12 1.25
C LEU A 225 -10.36 8.05 0.60
N THR A 226 -10.29 8.06 -0.73
CA THR A 226 -9.32 8.90 -1.45
C THR A 226 -9.95 9.63 -2.62
N GLU A 227 -9.34 10.75 -2.98
CA GLU A 227 -9.68 11.51 -4.17
C GLU A 227 -8.43 12.16 -4.77
N TYR A 228 -8.43 12.33 -6.09
CA TYR A 228 -7.46 13.15 -6.81
C TYR A 228 -8.09 13.81 -8.04
N ARG A 229 -7.45 14.86 -8.54
CA ARG A 229 -7.79 15.49 -9.81
C ARG A 229 -6.80 15.07 -10.88
N ALA A 230 -7.28 14.41 -11.92
CA ALA A 230 -6.48 14.06 -13.09
C ALA A 230 -6.05 15.31 -13.87
N PRO A 231 -4.99 15.25 -14.71
CA PRO A 231 -4.54 16.40 -15.52
C PRO A 231 -5.61 16.98 -16.45
N SER A 232 -6.61 16.18 -16.83
CA SER A 232 -7.78 16.60 -17.61
C SER A 232 -8.78 17.46 -16.84
N GLY A 233 -8.60 17.59 -15.52
CA GLY A 233 -9.55 18.22 -14.61
C GLY A 233 -10.59 17.25 -14.03
N ALA A 234 -10.66 16.00 -14.50
CA ALA A 234 -11.56 14.98 -13.96
C ALA A 234 -11.22 14.65 -12.50
N LEU A 235 -12.24 14.54 -11.65
CA LEU A 235 -12.12 13.99 -10.31
C LEU A 235 -12.19 12.47 -10.35
N VAL A 236 -11.36 11.83 -9.54
CA VAL A 236 -11.38 10.39 -9.32
C VAL A 236 -11.46 10.11 -7.84
N PHE A 237 -12.57 9.49 -7.44
CA PHE A 237 -12.83 9.10 -6.06
C PHE A 237 -12.79 7.59 -5.91
N SER A 238 -12.23 7.12 -4.79
CA SER A 238 -12.34 5.73 -4.37
C SER A 238 -12.83 5.61 -2.93
N ALA A 239 -13.86 4.80 -2.74
CA ALA A 239 -14.34 4.38 -1.43
C ALA A 239 -13.45 3.29 -0.81
N GLY A 240 -12.70 2.54 -1.64
CA GLY A 240 -11.85 1.44 -1.20
C GLY A 240 -12.57 0.37 -0.38
N THR A 241 -13.84 0.09 -0.68
CA THR A 241 -14.68 -0.90 0.00
C THR A 241 -15.85 -1.32 -0.89
N ILE A 242 -16.13 -2.62 -0.95
CA ILE A 242 -17.31 -3.15 -1.65
C ILE A 242 -18.61 -2.65 -1.00
N GLN A 243 -18.56 -2.41 0.30
CA GLN A 243 -19.73 -2.19 1.16
C GLN A 243 -20.21 -0.73 1.23
N TRP A 244 -19.59 0.23 0.52
CA TRP A 244 -20.03 1.64 0.60
C TRP A 244 -21.53 1.78 0.32
N SER A 245 -21.99 1.09 -0.72
CA SER A 245 -23.38 1.15 -1.17
C SER A 245 -24.39 0.67 -0.12
N TRP A 246 -23.97 -0.12 0.86
CA TRP A 246 -24.85 -0.59 1.94
C TRP A 246 -25.25 0.54 2.89
N GLY A 247 -24.40 1.57 3.03
CA GLY A 247 -24.76 2.79 3.73
C GLY A 247 -25.74 3.69 2.99
N LEU A 248 -26.09 3.40 1.72
CA LEU A 248 -27.01 4.23 0.93
C LEU A 248 -28.46 3.75 0.99
N ASP A 249 -28.68 2.45 1.16
CA ASP A 249 -30.00 1.85 1.28
C ASP A 249 -29.90 0.60 2.16
N ALA A 250 -30.77 0.43 3.14
CA ALA A 250 -30.76 -0.71 4.05
C ALA A 250 -31.23 -2.03 3.38
N GLU A 251 -31.80 -1.92 2.18
CA GLU A 251 -32.17 -3.06 1.34
C GLU A 251 -30.95 -3.57 0.55
N HIS A 252 -30.24 -4.54 1.12
CA HIS A 252 -29.05 -5.15 0.53
C HIS A 252 -28.79 -6.57 1.08
N ASP A 253 -27.88 -7.30 0.43
CA ASP A 253 -27.61 -8.72 0.65
C ASP A 253 -26.99 -9.07 2.02
N HIS A 254 -26.66 -8.06 2.84
CA HIS A 254 -26.15 -8.24 4.21
C HIS A 254 -27.05 -7.57 5.26
N PRO A 255 -28.09 -8.24 5.78
CA PRO A 255 -29.02 -7.65 6.76
C PRO A 255 -28.30 -7.09 7.99
N GLY A 256 -28.74 -5.91 8.47
CA GLY A 256 -28.27 -5.33 9.74
C GLY A 256 -27.42 -4.06 9.61
N THR A 257 -26.85 -3.77 8.43
CA THR A 257 -26.23 -2.46 8.16
C THR A 257 -27.33 -1.42 7.88
N PRO A 258 -27.46 -0.35 8.68
CA PRO A 258 -28.47 0.67 8.43
C PRO A 258 -28.01 1.66 7.35
N ALA A 259 -28.96 2.19 6.59
CA ALA A 259 -28.71 3.35 5.74
C ALA A 259 -28.22 4.55 6.57
N SER A 260 -27.30 5.33 6.01
CA SER A 260 -26.65 6.48 6.65
C SER A 260 -26.95 7.77 5.90
N PRO A 261 -27.70 8.72 6.50
CA PRO A 261 -27.89 10.05 5.92
C PRO A 261 -26.57 10.77 5.62
N THR A 262 -25.54 10.56 6.46
CA THR A 262 -24.20 11.10 6.24
C THR A 262 -23.56 10.55 4.96
N MET A 263 -23.64 9.24 4.70
CA MET A 263 -23.07 8.65 3.48
C MET A 263 -23.86 9.03 2.22
N GLN A 264 -25.19 9.12 2.34
CA GLN A 264 -26.06 9.58 1.27
C GLN A 264 -25.71 11.03 0.90
N GLN A 265 -25.61 11.93 1.88
CA GLN A 265 -25.23 13.31 1.63
C GLN A 265 -23.80 13.43 1.09
N ALA A 266 -22.84 12.68 1.62
CA ALA A 266 -21.47 12.64 1.09
C ALA A 266 -21.41 12.18 -0.37
N THR A 267 -22.26 11.22 -0.77
CA THR A 267 -22.37 10.77 -2.16
C THR A 267 -22.96 11.86 -3.07
N VAL A 268 -23.96 12.61 -2.60
CA VAL A 268 -24.47 13.80 -3.32
C VAL A 268 -23.40 14.88 -3.43
N ASN A 269 -22.63 15.13 -2.37
CA ASN A 269 -21.55 16.11 -2.35
C ASN A 269 -20.47 15.79 -3.40
N LEU A 270 -20.06 14.52 -3.47
CA LEU A 270 -19.12 14.04 -4.48
C LEU A 270 -19.67 14.28 -5.90
N PHE A 271 -20.90 13.83 -6.17
CA PHE A 271 -21.50 14.00 -7.49
C PHE A 271 -21.69 15.47 -7.86
N ALA A 272 -22.03 16.33 -6.91
CA ALA A 272 -22.12 17.77 -7.14
C ALA A 272 -20.76 18.35 -7.58
N ASP A 273 -19.65 17.94 -6.95
CA ASP A 273 -18.31 18.36 -7.36
C ASP A 273 -17.92 17.80 -8.74
N MET A 274 -18.44 16.63 -9.10
CA MET A 274 -18.36 16.05 -10.45
C MET A 274 -19.36 16.67 -11.46
N GLY A 275 -20.22 17.60 -11.03
CA GLY A 275 -21.17 18.32 -11.89
C GLY A 275 -22.49 17.59 -12.15
N VAL A 276 -22.86 16.63 -11.31
CA VAL A 276 -24.11 15.86 -11.39
C VAL A 276 -24.98 16.12 -10.14
N GLN A 277 -26.30 16.24 -10.32
CA GLN A 277 -27.25 16.53 -9.25
C GLN A 277 -28.42 15.53 -9.25
N PRO A 278 -29.04 15.28 -8.10
CA PRO A 278 -30.33 14.59 -8.04
C PRO A 278 -31.46 15.52 -8.52
N GLU A 279 -32.38 15.01 -9.33
CA GLU A 279 -33.57 15.77 -9.76
C GLU A 279 -34.71 15.72 -8.73
N THR A 280 -34.79 14.65 -7.94
CA THR A 280 -35.84 14.44 -6.93
C THR A 280 -35.22 13.96 -5.60
N PRO A 281 -34.39 14.79 -4.95
CA PRO A 281 -33.70 14.38 -3.73
C PRO A 281 -34.67 14.01 -2.61
N SER A 282 -34.39 12.90 -1.92
CA SER A 282 -35.19 12.38 -0.80
C SER A 282 -34.27 12.02 0.37
N GLY A 283 -34.40 12.75 1.48
CA GLY A 283 -33.54 12.58 2.66
C GLY A 283 -32.11 13.13 2.50
N VAL A 284 -31.82 13.81 1.39
CA VAL A 284 -30.56 14.50 1.08
C VAL A 284 -30.86 15.90 0.52
N SER A 285 -29.86 16.76 0.55
CA SER A 285 -29.92 18.10 -0.03
C SER A 285 -29.00 18.20 -1.25
N ALA A 286 -29.42 18.94 -2.27
CA ALA A 286 -28.54 19.29 -3.38
C ALA A 286 -27.33 20.08 -2.85
N ALA A 287 -26.15 19.74 -3.37
CA ALA A 287 -24.89 20.34 -2.94
C ALA A 287 -24.30 21.22 -4.05
N THR A 288 -23.41 22.15 -3.73
CA THR A 288 -22.76 23.00 -4.74
C THR A 288 -21.43 22.42 -5.20
N LYS A 289 -21.12 22.55 -6.49
CA LYS A 289 -19.80 22.25 -7.05
C LYS A 289 -18.77 23.24 -6.51
N SER A 290 -17.53 22.80 -6.32
CA SER A 290 -16.43 23.70 -5.96
C SER A 290 -16.25 24.78 -7.03
N THR A 291 -16.04 26.01 -6.57
CA THR A 291 -15.61 27.14 -7.40
C THR A 291 -14.16 27.52 -7.15
N ASP A 292 -13.50 26.78 -6.27
CA ASP A 292 -12.11 27.00 -5.91
C ASP A 292 -11.17 26.51 -7.02
N THR A 293 -10.42 27.46 -7.54
CA THR A 293 -9.37 27.25 -8.54
C THR A 293 -8.01 27.73 -8.04
N GLU A 294 -7.94 28.25 -6.82
CA GLU A 294 -6.70 28.77 -6.24
C GLU A 294 -5.94 27.59 -5.63
N ALA A 295 -4.73 27.34 -6.11
CA ALA A 295 -3.95 26.21 -5.60
C ALA A 295 -3.33 26.53 -4.23
N PRO A 296 -3.20 25.53 -3.34
CA PRO A 296 -2.64 25.72 -2.02
C PRO A 296 -1.14 26.01 -2.08
N THR A 297 -0.60 26.48 -0.97
CA THR A 297 0.85 26.70 -0.78
C THR A 297 1.40 25.79 0.30
N THR A 298 2.71 25.52 0.25
CA THR A 298 3.42 24.79 1.29
C THR A 298 4.79 25.41 1.55
N GLN A 299 5.24 25.39 2.80
CA GLN A 299 6.52 25.93 3.22
C GLN A 299 7.19 24.98 4.22
N LEU A 300 8.47 24.70 3.99
CA LEU A 300 9.32 24.00 4.95
C LEU A 300 9.64 24.91 6.14
N THR A 301 9.37 24.42 7.35
CA THR A 301 9.68 25.14 8.60
C THR A 301 10.93 24.61 9.28
N SER A 302 11.28 23.35 9.03
CA SER A 302 12.57 22.79 9.47
C SER A 302 13.13 21.78 8.47
N ALA A 303 14.26 22.11 7.87
CA ALA A 303 15.10 21.17 7.14
C ALA A 303 16.57 21.44 7.48
N ALA A 304 17.26 20.44 8.03
CA ALA A 304 18.69 20.56 8.31
C ALA A 304 19.47 20.64 6.99
N THR A 305 20.44 21.54 6.90
CA THR A 305 21.32 21.67 5.72
C THR A 305 22.41 20.59 5.66
N THR A 306 22.68 19.93 6.79
CA THR A 306 23.56 18.77 6.88
C THR A 306 22.92 17.72 7.80
N VAL A 307 22.94 16.47 7.36
CA VAL A 307 22.38 15.33 8.09
C VAL A 307 23.34 14.15 8.05
N THR A 308 23.31 13.31 9.07
CA THR A 308 24.01 12.03 9.05
C THR A 308 23.31 11.08 8.08
N GLY A 309 24.01 10.54 7.07
CA GLY A 309 23.41 9.61 6.13
C GLY A 309 22.85 8.35 6.81
N GLY A 310 21.75 7.80 6.31
CA GLY A 310 21.10 6.62 6.89
C GLY A 310 20.40 6.87 8.23
N ALA A 311 20.43 8.10 8.76
CA ALA A 311 19.67 8.47 9.95
C ALA A 311 18.20 8.74 9.61
N TRP A 312 17.30 8.46 10.56
CA TRP A 312 15.93 8.93 10.50
C TRP A 312 15.88 10.43 10.77
N VAL A 313 15.18 11.16 9.91
CA VAL A 313 14.89 12.58 10.10
C VAL A 313 13.39 12.82 9.97
N THR A 314 12.92 13.84 10.67
CA THR A 314 11.57 14.36 10.53
C THR A 314 11.66 15.71 9.86
N ILE A 315 11.13 15.80 8.64
CA ILE A 315 10.92 17.03 7.91
C ILE A 315 9.59 17.62 8.39
N ARG A 316 9.55 18.95 8.54
CA ARG A 316 8.34 19.67 8.98
C ARG A 316 8.08 20.84 8.06
N GLY A 317 6.81 21.12 7.89
CA GLY A 317 6.36 22.31 7.20
C GLY A 317 4.94 22.70 7.58
N VAL A 318 4.50 23.78 6.97
CA VAL A 318 3.13 24.25 7.01
C VAL A 318 2.58 24.30 5.59
N ALA A 319 1.27 24.19 5.45
CA ALA A 319 0.55 24.40 4.22
C ALA A 319 -0.67 25.26 4.51
N GLY A 320 -1.12 26.00 3.50
CA GLY A 320 -2.27 26.87 3.62
C GLY A 320 -2.94 27.05 2.28
N ASP A 321 -4.25 27.27 2.33
CA ASP A 321 -5.08 27.49 1.17
C ASP A 321 -6.05 28.63 1.45
N ALA A 322 -6.17 29.55 0.50
CA ALA A 322 -7.06 30.70 0.59
C ALA A 322 -8.43 30.42 -0.06
N GLY A 323 -8.48 29.52 -1.04
CA GLY A 323 -9.68 29.17 -1.79
C GLY A 323 -10.54 28.08 -1.12
N GLY A 324 -9.89 27.18 -0.38
CA GLY A 324 -10.53 26.05 0.31
C GLY A 324 -9.74 25.57 1.53
N ARG A 325 -9.48 24.25 1.59
CA ARG A 325 -8.73 23.60 2.68
C ARG A 325 -7.61 22.77 2.10
N VAL A 326 -6.45 22.75 2.78
CA VAL A 326 -5.41 21.77 2.47
C VAL A 326 -5.93 20.36 2.77
N ALA A 327 -5.93 19.49 1.77
CA ALA A 327 -6.34 18.09 1.89
C ALA A 327 -5.15 17.12 1.95
N GLY A 328 -3.97 17.53 1.48
CA GLY A 328 -2.77 16.71 1.52
C GLY A 328 -1.49 17.49 1.24
N VAL A 329 -0.36 16.89 1.61
CA VAL A 329 0.98 17.38 1.26
C VAL A 329 1.83 16.21 0.80
N GLU A 330 2.55 16.42 -0.29
CA GLU A 330 3.47 15.44 -0.86
C GLU A 330 4.92 15.95 -0.82
N ILE A 331 5.85 15.02 -0.61
CA ILE A 331 7.28 15.28 -0.41
C ILE A 331 8.08 14.43 -1.38
N SER A 332 9.08 15.03 -2.02
CA SER A 332 10.05 14.37 -2.88
C SER A 332 11.47 14.68 -2.43
N THR A 333 12.36 13.69 -2.53
CA THR A 333 13.79 13.84 -2.21
C THR A 333 14.73 13.38 -3.34
N ASP A 334 14.16 13.01 -4.49
CA ASP A 334 14.85 12.47 -5.66
C ASP A 334 14.66 13.37 -6.90
N GLY A 335 14.53 14.69 -6.65
CA GLY A 335 14.37 15.67 -7.71
C GLY A 335 12.97 15.72 -8.32
N GLY A 336 11.94 15.21 -7.62
CA GLY A 336 10.56 15.19 -8.10
C GLY A 336 10.21 13.95 -8.93
N SER A 337 11.07 12.92 -8.91
CA SER A 337 10.83 11.67 -9.64
C SER A 337 9.77 10.82 -8.94
N THR A 338 9.81 10.80 -7.60
CA THR A 338 8.78 10.18 -6.75
C THR A 338 8.27 11.17 -5.71
N TRP A 339 7.01 11.00 -5.30
CA TRP A 339 6.31 11.85 -4.35
C TRP A 339 5.61 10.99 -3.30
N HIS A 340 5.80 11.34 -2.04
CA HIS A 340 5.29 10.58 -0.88
C HIS A 340 4.37 11.45 -0.04
N PRO A 341 3.26 10.92 0.48
CA PRO A 341 2.38 11.66 1.38
C PRO A 341 3.10 12.05 2.68
N ALA A 342 2.71 13.18 3.27
CA ALA A 342 3.07 13.51 4.65
C ALA A 342 2.67 12.38 5.60
N THR A 343 3.52 12.10 6.60
CA THR A 343 3.28 11.08 7.62
C THR A 343 2.11 11.45 8.52
N THR A 344 1.98 12.74 8.85
CA THR A 344 0.89 13.26 9.71
C THR A 344 0.57 14.70 9.36
N GLY A 345 -0.70 15.08 9.51
CA GLY A 345 -1.17 16.47 9.46
C GLY A 345 -1.38 17.01 8.04
N LEU A 346 -2.20 18.06 7.95
CA LEU A 346 -2.55 18.77 6.71
C LEU A 346 -1.88 20.16 6.72
N ASP A 347 -2.45 21.11 7.48
CA ASP A 347 -1.94 22.49 7.61
C ASP A 347 -0.56 22.56 8.27
N SER A 348 -0.30 21.69 9.26
CA SER A 348 1.00 21.50 9.88
C SER A 348 1.37 20.04 9.74
N TRP A 349 2.37 19.78 8.91
CA TRP A 349 2.65 18.44 8.43
C TRP A 349 4.05 17.99 8.83
N THR A 350 4.20 16.67 8.96
CA THR A 350 5.51 16.04 9.14
C THR A 350 5.71 14.93 8.13
N TYR A 351 6.94 14.74 7.69
CA TYR A 351 7.34 13.61 6.87
C TYR A 351 8.59 12.97 7.46
N ARG A 352 8.52 11.68 7.72
CA ARG A 352 9.63 10.92 8.29
C ARG A 352 10.30 10.09 7.21
N MET A 353 11.61 10.26 7.06
CA MET A 353 12.41 9.52 6.07
C MET A 353 13.74 9.05 6.64
N VAL A 354 14.33 8.07 5.97
CA VAL A 354 15.75 7.73 6.11
C VAL A 354 16.54 8.58 5.12
N THR A 355 17.53 9.31 5.62
CA THR A 355 18.38 10.15 4.77
C THR A 355 19.24 9.28 3.84
N PRO A 356 19.43 9.68 2.57
CA PRO A 356 20.36 8.99 1.68
C PRO A 356 21.79 9.15 2.21
N VAL A 357 22.74 8.34 1.74
CA VAL A 357 24.13 8.34 2.25
C VAL A 357 25.09 8.90 1.20
N ASN A 358 26.10 9.66 1.64
CA ASN A 358 27.16 10.20 0.77
C ASN A 358 26.62 10.95 -0.46
N THR A 359 25.56 11.74 -0.27
CA THR A 359 24.93 12.47 -1.37
C THR A 359 24.39 13.81 -0.91
N SER A 360 24.08 14.66 -1.88
CA SER A 360 23.35 15.89 -1.65
C SER A 360 22.01 15.82 -2.38
N TYR A 361 20.97 16.31 -1.73
CA TYR A 361 19.62 16.30 -2.28
C TYR A 361 18.87 17.57 -1.88
N GLN A 362 17.75 17.83 -2.54
CA GLN A 362 16.81 18.86 -2.12
C GLN A 362 15.51 18.20 -1.71
N ILE A 363 14.84 18.79 -0.73
CA ILE A 363 13.49 18.42 -0.35
C ILE A 363 12.56 19.29 -1.19
N ARG A 364 11.69 18.66 -1.98
CA ARG A 364 10.63 19.31 -2.73
C ARG A 364 9.30 18.97 -2.09
N THR A 365 8.41 19.95 -1.97
CA THR A 365 7.09 19.77 -1.37
C THR A 365 6.02 20.43 -2.22
N ARG A 366 4.84 19.82 -2.30
CA ARG A 366 3.63 20.44 -2.87
C ARG A 366 2.43 20.11 -2.00
N ALA A 367 1.49 21.05 -1.89
CA ALA A 367 0.21 20.81 -1.23
C ALA A 367 -0.88 20.54 -2.27
N VAL A 368 -1.95 19.88 -1.84
CA VAL A 368 -3.20 19.71 -2.59
C VAL A 368 -4.37 20.14 -1.71
N ASP A 369 -5.33 20.85 -2.29
CA ASP A 369 -6.54 21.28 -1.60
C ASP A 369 -7.68 20.27 -1.74
N ASP A 370 -8.79 20.52 -1.05
CA ASP A 370 -9.99 19.68 -1.06
C ASP A 370 -10.86 19.86 -2.31
N SER A 371 -10.41 20.68 -3.27
CA SER A 371 -10.88 20.75 -4.64
C SER A 371 -9.91 20.03 -5.61
N GLY A 372 -8.81 19.45 -5.12
CA GLY A 372 -7.81 18.76 -5.92
C GLY A 372 -6.89 19.68 -6.74
N ASN A 373 -6.81 20.99 -6.47
CA ASN A 373 -5.78 21.82 -7.11
C ASN A 373 -4.42 21.55 -6.46
N ILE A 374 -3.38 21.40 -7.29
CA ILE A 374 -2.02 21.09 -6.82
C ILE A 374 -1.19 22.37 -6.82
N GLY A 375 -0.67 22.71 -5.64
CA GLY A 375 0.19 23.86 -5.42
C GLY A 375 1.53 23.78 -6.15
N SER A 376 2.15 24.96 -6.35
CA SER A 376 3.52 25.04 -6.85
C SER A 376 4.51 24.31 -5.94
N VAL A 377 5.56 23.73 -6.52
CA VAL A 377 6.59 23.02 -5.77
C VAL A 377 7.47 24.01 -5.00
N ALA A 378 7.44 23.93 -3.66
CA ALA A 378 8.44 24.55 -2.81
C ALA A 378 9.69 23.67 -2.72
N THR A 379 10.88 24.28 -2.77
CA THR A 379 12.16 23.56 -2.77
C THR A 379 13.06 24.07 -1.66
N SER A 380 13.67 23.15 -0.90
CA SER A 380 14.63 23.49 0.15
C SER A 380 15.98 23.92 -0.41
N ASN A 381 16.79 24.53 0.46
CA ASN A 381 18.24 24.54 0.26
C ASN A 381 18.78 23.11 0.14
N THR A 382 19.94 22.95 -0.51
CA THR A 382 20.61 21.65 -0.61
C THR A 382 20.91 21.08 0.77
N VAL A 383 20.43 19.86 1.01
CA VAL A 383 20.75 19.05 2.18
C VAL A 383 21.95 18.18 1.84
N ARG A 384 23.02 18.30 2.62
CA ARG A 384 24.20 17.45 2.52
C ARG A 384 24.05 16.26 3.47
N ALA A 385 23.80 15.08 2.92
CA ALA A 385 23.87 13.86 3.71
C ALA A 385 25.31 13.36 3.74
N GLY A 386 25.91 13.44 4.93
CA GLY A 386 27.28 13.00 5.17
C GLY A 386 27.46 11.49 5.05
N SER A 387 28.65 11.05 5.44
CA SER A 387 28.90 9.63 5.68
C SER A 387 27.85 9.08 6.64
N GLY A 388 27.35 7.89 6.35
CA GLY A 388 26.34 7.29 7.20
C GLY A 388 26.83 7.13 8.63
N THR A 389 25.92 6.94 9.58
CA THR A 389 26.25 6.72 11.01
C THR A 389 27.46 5.79 11.12
N ARG A 390 28.47 6.19 11.93
CA ARG A 390 29.48 5.23 12.41
C ARG A 390 28.68 4.14 13.10
N CYS A 391 28.64 3.00 12.45
CA CYS A 391 27.92 1.84 12.89
C CYS A 391 28.53 1.33 14.23
N PRO A 392 27.80 0.53 15.02
CA PRO A 392 27.07 -0.66 14.54
C PRO A 392 25.71 -0.36 13.91
N CYS A 393 25.48 -0.90 12.71
CA CYS A 393 24.26 -0.80 11.92
C CYS A 393 23.63 -2.18 11.77
N SER A 394 22.31 -2.20 11.76
CA SER A 394 21.49 -3.40 11.63
C SER A 394 20.23 -3.07 10.83
N ILE A 395 19.65 -4.02 10.11
CA ILE A 395 18.48 -3.82 9.24
C ILE A 395 17.20 -3.66 10.07
N PHE A 396 17.01 -4.52 11.07
CA PHE A 396 15.78 -4.67 11.85
C PHE A 396 15.88 -4.14 13.29
N THR A 397 17.11 -3.92 13.77
CA THR A 397 17.40 -3.61 15.19
C THR A 397 18.16 -2.31 15.42
N ALA A 398 18.00 -1.34 14.53
CA ALA A 398 18.65 -0.02 14.68
C ALA A 398 18.03 0.78 15.84
N PRO A 399 18.79 1.69 16.49
CA PRO A 399 18.26 2.55 17.54
C PRO A 399 16.97 3.27 17.13
N GLY A 400 15.91 3.16 17.94
CA GLY A 400 14.60 3.77 17.67
C GLY A 400 13.71 3.04 16.64
N ALA A 401 14.11 1.85 16.18
CA ALA A 401 13.29 0.99 15.33
C ALA A 401 13.62 -0.49 15.59
N LEU A 402 12.84 -1.12 16.46
CA LEU A 402 12.91 -2.55 16.75
C LEU A 402 11.74 -3.24 16.07
N TRP A 403 12.03 -4.05 15.05
CA TRP A 403 11.02 -4.88 14.40
C TRP A 403 10.73 -6.12 15.25
N THR A 404 9.46 -6.52 15.30
CA THR A 404 9.00 -7.73 16.01
C THR A 404 8.30 -8.67 15.04
N PRO A 405 8.41 -9.99 15.22
CA PRO A 405 7.71 -10.97 14.38
C PRO A 405 6.20 -10.92 14.56
N GLN A 406 5.48 -11.25 13.48
CA GLN A 406 4.04 -11.52 13.56
C GLN A 406 3.78 -12.81 14.36
N VAL A 407 4.61 -13.83 14.17
CA VAL A 407 4.57 -15.08 14.94
C VAL A 407 5.90 -15.28 15.62
N ALA A 408 5.93 -15.13 16.94
CA ALA A 408 7.16 -15.27 17.73
C ALA A 408 7.62 -16.72 17.89
N ASN A 409 6.69 -17.68 17.95
CA ASN A 409 6.97 -19.11 18.10
C ASN A 409 6.21 -19.89 17.03
N GLN A 410 6.88 -20.23 15.92
CA GLN A 410 6.27 -21.06 14.89
C GLN A 410 6.09 -22.52 15.40
N GLY A 411 5.12 -23.25 14.84
CA GLY A 411 4.67 -24.56 15.34
C GLY A 411 5.65 -25.73 15.18
N ASP A 412 6.67 -25.58 14.35
CA ASP A 412 7.68 -26.57 13.98
C ASP A 412 8.70 -26.75 15.10
N THR A 413 9.10 -28.00 15.30
CA THR A 413 10.05 -28.41 16.34
C THR A 413 11.34 -29.01 15.76
N GLY A 414 11.45 -29.10 14.42
CA GLY A 414 12.63 -29.63 13.76
C GLY A 414 13.85 -28.71 13.92
N SER A 415 15.02 -29.32 14.00
CA SER A 415 16.31 -28.60 13.96
C SER A 415 16.49 -27.93 12.60
N VAL A 416 16.78 -26.64 12.60
CA VAL A 416 16.75 -25.82 11.37
C VAL A 416 17.74 -24.66 11.45
N GLU A 417 18.48 -24.41 10.38
CA GLU A 417 19.19 -23.17 10.13
C GLU A 417 18.27 -22.17 9.43
N LEU A 418 18.27 -20.92 9.88
CA LEU A 418 17.43 -19.85 9.35
C LEU A 418 18.27 -18.64 9.03
N GLY A 419 18.00 -17.98 7.91
CA GLY A 419 18.87 -16.90 7.45
C GLY A 419 18.23 -15.87 6.54
N MET A 420 19.03 -14.87 6.25
CA MET A 420 18.70 -13.74 5.40
C MET A 420 19.89 -13.44 4.49
N ARG A 421 19.60 -13.22 3.21
CA ARG A 421 20.54 -12.61 2.28
C ARG A 421 20.59 -11.10 2.50
N PHE A 422 21.78 -10.54 2.56
CA PHE A 422 21.99 -9.10 2.70
C PHE A 422 23.13 -8.60 1.80
N ARG A 423 23.19 -7.30 1.59
CA ARG A 423 24.35 -6.60 1.05
C ARG A 423 24.55 -5.27 1.78
N ALA A 424 25.79 -4.84 1.92
CA ALA A 424 26.11 -3.47 2.33
C ALA A 424 26.36 -2.61 1.08
N ASN A 425 26.02 -1.32 1.09
CA ASN A 425 26.31 -0.41 -0.03
C ASN A 425 27.73 0.20 0.02
N ARG A 426 28.53 -0.21 1.01
CA ARG A 426 29.92 0.18 1.22
C ARG A 426 30.70 -0.96 1.87
N ASP A 427 32.02 -0.93 1.76
CA ASP A 427 32.89 -1.86 2.47
C ASP A 427 32.74 -1.67 3.98
N GLY A 428 32.91 -2.75 4.74
CA GLY A 428 32.86 -2.70 6.20
C GLY A 428 33.09 -4.07 6.81
N ARG A 429 32.68 -4.23 8.07
CA ARG A 429 32.85 -5.49 8.80
C ARG A 429 31.55 -5.94 9.45
N ILE A 430 31.31 -7.24 9.48
CA ILE A 430 30.27 -7.83 10.34
C ILE A 430 30.93 -8.22 11.66
N THR A 431 30.53 -7.58 12.75
CA THR A 431 31.06 -7.84 14.10
C THR A 431 30.16 -8.74 14.94
N GLY A 432 28.93 -8.97 14.47
CA GLY A 432 27.95 -9.80 15.15
C GLY A 432 26.74 -10.13 14.28
N VAL A 433 25.94 -11.05 14.77
CA VAL A 433 24.64 -11.44 14.21
C VAL A 433 23.60 -11.26 15.30
N LYS A 434 22.40 -10.85 14.91
CA LYS A 434 21.25 -10.80 15.81
C LYS A 434 20.16 -11.71 15.28
N PHE A 435 19.39 -12.30 16.19
CA PHE A 435 18.19 -13.05 15.84
C PHE A 435 17.09 -12.78 16.85
N TYR A 436 15.83 -12.84 16.44
CA TYR A 436 14.70 -12.74 17.36
C TYR A 436 14.34 -14.11 17.90
N LYS A 437 14.31 -14.22 19.23
CA LYS A 437 13.98 -15.44 19.95
C LYS A 437 12.57 -15.38 20.53
N GLY A 438 11.72 -16.33 20.15
CA GLY A 438 10.48 -16.62 20.85
C GLY A 438 10.73 -17.39 22.16
N SER A 439 9.77 -17.34 23.10
CA SER A 439 9.90 -18.03 24.39
C SER A 439 10.07 -19.54 24.32
N LEU A 440 9.71 -20.17 23.18
CA LEU A 440 9.82 -21.61 22.95
C LEU A 440 11.01 -21.98 22.05
N ASN A 441 11.69 -21.01 21.44
CA ASN A 441 12.91 -21.22 20.66
C ASN A 441 14.08 -21.41 21.63
N THR A 442 14.27 -22.66 22.05
CA THR A 442 15.21 -23.07 23.10
C THR A 442 16.33 -23.94 22.53
N GLY A 443 17.39 -24.15 23.31
CA GLY A 443 18.59 -24.87 22.89
C GLY A 443 19.76 -23.92 22.66
N LYS A 444 20.88 -24.49 22.21
CA LYS A 444 22.12 -23.74 21.96
C LYS A 444 22.07 -23.15 20.55
N HIS A 445 21.94 -21.83 20.46
CA HIS A 445 21.94 -21.15 19.16
C HIS A 445 23.36 -20.81 18.71
N GLU A 446 23.64 -21.06 17.44
CA GLU A 446 24.87 -20.68 16.76
C GLU A 446 24.53 -19.71 15.63
N VAL A 447 25.38 -18.74 15.35
CA VAL A 447 25.21 -17.79 14.25
C VAL A 447 26.32 -17.93 13.24
N SER A 448 26.01 -17.61 11.98
CA SER A 448 26.95 -17.77 10.88
C SER A 448 26.85 -16.63 9.86
N VAL A 449 27.98 -16.32 9.24
CA VAL A 449 28.05 -15.46 8.05
C VAL A 449 28.67 -16.27 6.92
N TRP A 450 28.03 -16.23 5.75
CA TRP A 450 28.40 -17.02 4.59
C TRP A 450 28.58 -16.15 3.36
N THR A 451 29.52 -16.57 2.53
CA THR A 451 29.53 -16.23 1.10
C THR A 451 28.41 -16.97 0.37
N THR A 452 27.99 -16.47 -0.79
CA THR A 452 26.85 -17.06 -1.51
C THR A 452 27.17 -18.35 -2.26
N ASP A 453 28.45 -18.71 -2.34
CA ASP A 453 28.96 -19.96 -2.94
C ASP A 453 29.22 -21.05 -1.88
N GLY A 454 28.82 -20.84 -0.62
CA GLY A 454 28.81 -21.91 0.41
C GLY A 454 29.87 -21.79 1.50
N HIS A 455 30.80 -20.84 1.42
CA HIS A 455 31.87 -20.76 2.43
C HIS A 455 31.42 -20.01 3.68
N ARG A 456 31.55 -20.65 4.84
CA ARG A 456 31.41 -20.02 6.15
C ARG A 456 32.59 -19.10 6.42
N ILE A 457 32.33 -17.82 6.57
CA ILE A 457 33.35 -16.78 6.77
C ILE A 457 33.29 -16.14 8.16
N GLY A 458 32.25 -16.46 8.95
CA GLY A 458 32.13 -16.05 10.34
C GLY A 458 31.21 -16.96 11.13
N ALA A 459 31.50 -17.09 12.42
CA ALA A 459 30.78 -17.94 13.36
C ALA A 459 30.75 -17.32 14.76
N GLY A 460 29.70 -17.59 15.52
CA GLY A 460 29.60 -17.24 16.93
C GLY A 460 28.57 -18.10 17.65
N VAL A 461 28.74 -18.33 18.95
CA VAL A 461 27.77 -19.09 19.76
C VAL A 461 27.06 -18.13 20.70
N ALA A 462 25.74 -18.23 20.78
CA ALA A 462 24.96 -17.42 21.70
C ALA A 462 25.29 -17.79 23.15
N ILE A 463 25.54 -16.76 23.97
CA ILE A 463 25.80 -16.89 25.40
C ILE A 463 24.88 -15.92 26.16
N ASN A 464 24.39 -16.35 27.33
CA ASN A 464 23.53 -15.54 28.20
C ASN A 464 22.30 -14.95 27.49
N GLU A 465 21.66 -15.75 26.63
CA GLU A 465 20.44 -15.33 25.94
C GLU A 465 19.30 -15.01 26.91
N THR A 466 18.46 -14.04 26.56
CA THR A 466 17.21 -13.81 27.30
C THR A 466 16.16 -14.90 26.99
N SER A 467 15.07 -14.91 27.76
CA SER A 467 13.96 -15.83 27.53
C SER A 467 13.23 -15.55 26.22
N SER A 468 13.16 -14.30 25.77
CA SER A 468 12.62 -13.89 24.47
C SER A 468 13.16 -12.52 24.05
N GLY A 469 12.92 -12.16 22.78
CA GLY A 469 13.33 -10.91 22.17
C GLY A 469 14.61 -11.03 21.34
N TRP A 470 15.14 -9.90 20.89
CA TRP A 470 16.37 -9.85 20.09
C TRP A 470 17.59 -10.28 20.89
N GLN A 471 18.26 -11.31 20.40
CA GLN A 471 19.57 -11.75 20.87
C GLN A 471 20.66 -11.11 20.00
N THR A 472 21.82 -10.83 20.59
CA THR A 472 23.00 -10.37 19.86
C THR A 472 24.16 -11.32 20.16
N VAL A 473 24.74 -11.89 19.12
CA VAL A 473 25.86 -12.82 19.20
C VAL A 473 27.05 -12.20 18.48
N ARG A 474 28.15 -12.01 19.20
CA ARG A 474 29.40 -11.53 18.60
C ARG A 474 30.08 -12.65 17.83
N LEU A 475 30.67 -12.31 16.69
CA LEU A 475 31.52 -13.23 15.96
C LEU A 475 32.88 -13.34 16.67
N GLY A 476 33.56 -14.48 16.48
CA GLY A 476 34.92 -14.66 17.03
C GLY A 476 35.90 -13.61 16.49
N GLU A 477 35.79 -13.27 15.21
CA GLU A 477 36.54 -12.21 14.54
C GLU A 477 35.62 -11.40 13.61
N PRO A 478 35.81 -10.06 13.49
CA PRO A 478 35.06 -9.24 12.54
C PRO A 478 35.28 -9.66 11.07
N VAL A 479 34.20 -9.99 10.36
CA VAL A 479 34.23 -10.48 8.98
C VAL A 479 34.21 -9.30 7.99
N PRO A 480 35.24 -9.10 7.15
CA PRO A 480 35.19 -8.07 6.12
C PRO A 480 34.15 -8.41 5.05
N VAL A 481 33.36 -7.41 4.65
CA VAL A 481 32.41 -7.51 3.55
C VAL A 481 32.63 -6.37 2.55
N THR A 482 32.48 -6.68 1.26
CA THR A 482 32.68 -5.71 0.18
C THR A 482 31.36 -5.06 -0.21
N ALA A 483 31.43 -3.79 -0.60
CA ALA A 483 30.30 -3.02 -1.09
C ALA A 483 29.59 -3.74 -2.24
N ASN A 484 28.26 -3.75 -2.18
CA ASN A 484 27.34 -4.33 -3.17
C ASN A 484 27.51 -5.83 -3.43
N THR A 485 28.34 -6.53 -2.63
CA THR A 485 28.43 -7.98 -2.63
C THR A 485 27.34 -8.58 -1.74
N ARG A 486 26.72 -9.67 -2.19
CA ARG A 486 25.69 -10.38 -1.42
C ARG A 486 26.36 -11.40 -0.50
N TYR A 487 25.85 -11.49 0.71
CA TYR A 487 26.23 -12.47 1.73
C TYR A 487 24.96 -13.06 2.36
N ILE A 488 25.10 -14.15 3.10
CA ILE A 488 24.02 -14.74 3.90
C ILE A 488 24.42 -14.65 5.37
N VAL A 489 23.48 -14.21 6.21
CA VAL A 489 23.58 -14.31 7.66
C VAL A 489 22.56 -15.33 8.15
N SER A 490 22.91 -16.17 9.12
CA SER A 490 22.01 -17.19 9.64
C SER A 490 22.19 -17.45 11.13
N TYR A 491 21.21 -18.11 11.72
CA TYR A 491 21.33 -18.75 13.03
C TYR A 491 20.72 -20.16 13.02
N HIS A 492 21.29 -21.03 13.83
CA HIS A 492 20.85 -22.39 14.05
C HIS A 492 19.87 -22.48 15.23
N ALA A 493 18.69 -23.06 14.97
CA ALA A 493 17.64 -23.30 15.96
C ALA A 493 17.45 -24.81 16.16
N PRO A 494 18.15 -25.44 17.12
CA PRO A 494 18.21 -26.90 17.24
C PRO A 494 16.88 -27.55 17.64
N ASN A 495 15.95 -26.80 18.20
CA ASN A 495 14.61 -27.28 18.60
C ASN A 495 13.47 -26.56 17.83
N GLY A 496 13.77 -25.95 16.67
CA GLY A 496 12.80 -25.20 15.89
C GLY A 496 12.20 -24.01 16.65
N ARG A 497 10.88 -23.83 16.56
CA ARG A 497 10.09 -22.77 17.23
C ARG A 497 10.47 -21.34 16.88
N TYR A 498 11.05 -21.16 15.71
CA TYR A 498 11.57 -19.88 15.24
C TYR A 498 10.50 -18.82 15.00
N SER A 499 10.95 -17.56 14.91
CA SER A 499 10.08 -16.42 14.63
C SER A 499 9.88 -16.20 13.13
N VAL A 500 8.67 -15.82 12.71
CA VAL A 500 8.35 -15.59 11.29
C VAL A 500 7.45 -14.38 11.04
N THR A 501 7.70 -13.74 9.91
CA THR A 501 6.74 -12.90 9.17
C THR A 501 6.84 -13.30 7.70
N ARG A 502 5.76 -13.85 7.13
CA ARG A 502 5.75 -14.31 5.74
C ARG A 502 5.64 -13.13 4.78
N SER A 503 6.10 -13.35 3.54
CA SER A 503 6.09 -12.39 2.42
C SER A 503 6.80 -11.07 2.69
N PHE A 504 7.57 -10.98 3.77
CA PHE A 504 8.28 -9.77 4.15
C PHE A 504 9.25 -9.33 3.05
N PHE A 505 9.95 -10.28 2.42
CA PHE A 505 10.88 -10.02 1.32
C PHE A 505 10.21 -10.07 -0.05
N ALA A 506 8.88 -9.94 -0.16
CA ALA A 506 8.22 -9.70 -1.45
C ALA A 506 8.78 -8.42 -2.11
N GLY A 507 9.18 -7.44 -1.29
CA GLY A 507 10.02 -6.31 -1.68
C GLY A 507 11.39 -6.35 -1.01
N ALA A 508 12.36 -5.60 -1.56
CA ALA A 508 13.62 -5.40 -0.87
C ALA A 508 13.41 -4.50 0.36
N PHE A 509 14.07 -4.83 1.46
CA PHE A 509 14.01 -4.03 2.68
C PHE A 509 15.38 -3.40 2.94
N THR A 510 15.42 -2.06 2.90
CA THR A 510 16.67 -1.32 3.02
C THR A 510 16.65 -0.44 4.26
N ARG A 511 17.71 -0.57 5.05
CA ARG A 511 18.10 0.41 6.07
C ARG A 511 19.59 0.66 5.91
N LEU A 512 19.90 1.74 5.22
CA LEU A 512 21.28 2.04 4.84
C LEU A 512 22.22 2.01 6.06
N PRO A 513 23.42 1.41 5.93
CA PRO A 513 24.04 0.95 4.67
C PRO A 513 23.60 -0.44 4.18
N LEU A 514 22.66 -1.10 4.86
CA LEU A 514 22.32 -2.50 4.62
C LEU A 514 21.01 -2.65 3.83
N THR A 515 20.99 -3.61 2.92
CA THR A 515 19.79 -4.03 2.19
C THR A 515 19.63 -5.54 2.29
N ALA A 516 18.45 -5.99 2.72
CA ALA A 516 17.94 -7.32 2.44
C ALA A 516 17.25 -7.29 1.06
N PRO A 517 17.80 -7.93 0.01
CA PRO A 517 17.19 -7.91 -1.32
C PRO A 517 15.81 -8.58 -1.32
N ALA A 518 14.97 -8.24 -2.29
CA ALA A 518 13.73 -8.95 -2.53
C ALA A 518 14.01 -10.43 -2.83
N ASN A 519 13.10 -11.30 -2.42
CA ASN A 519 13.08 -12.70 -2.81
C ASN A 519 12.81 -12.82 -4.32
N THR A 520 13.60 -13.62 -5.01
CA THR A 520 13.41 -13.94 -6.44
C THR A 520 13.64 -15.43 -6.66
N SER A 521 13.15 -15.98 -7.77
CA SER A 521 13.32 -17.39 -8.12
C SER A 521 14.80 -17.81 -8.27
N THR A 522 15.68 -16.89 -8.67
CA THR A 522 17.12 -17.14 -8.89
C THR A 522 18.02 -16.69 -7.73
N ALA A 523 17.49 -15.90 -6.81
CA ALA A 523 18.19 -15.45 -5.61
C ALA A 523 17.17 -15.31 -4.46
N PRO A 524 16.84 -16.42 -3.77
CA PRO A 524 15.87 -16.39 -2.70
C PRO A 524 16.36 -15.55 -1.51
N ASN A 525 15.39 -15.03 -0.75
CA ASN A 525 15.64 -14.41 0.55
C ASN A 525 14.57 -14.86 1.56
N GLY A 526 14.93 -14.92 2.84
CA GLY A 526 14.21 -15.73 3.80
C GLY A 526 14.59 -17.19 3.66
N LEU A 527 15.82 -17.49 4.06
CA LEU A 527 16.46 -18.76 3.80
C LEU A 527 16.29 -19.71 4.98
N TYR A 528 16.14 -21.01 4.71
CA TYR A 528 16.16 -22.06 5.71
C TYR A 528 16.89 -23.31 5.20
N GLU A 529 17.28 -24.18 6.13
CA GLU A 529 17.76 -25.54 5.86
C GLU A 529 17.53 -26.42 7.08
N TYR A 530 16.87 -27.57 6.92
CA TYR A 530 16.71 -28.52 8.03
C TYR A 530 17.97 -29.37 8.16
N ASN A 531 18.59 -29.30 9.33
CA ASN A 531 19.80 -30.05 9.65
C ASN A 531 20.01 -30.08 11.17
N ASP A 532 20.67 -31.10 11.69
CA ASP A 532 21.03 -31.18 13.11
C ASP A 532 22.23 -30.28 13.45
N ASP A 533 23.05 -29.92 12.45
CA ASP A 533 24.21 -29.04 12.59
C ASP A 533 23.98 -27.69 11.85
N ALA A 534 24.79 -26.69 12.21
CA ALA A 534 24.79 -25.41 11.53
C ALA A 534 25.35 -25.53 10.10
N VAL A 535 24.49 -25.28 9.10
CA VAL A 535 24.82 -25.38 7.67
C VAL A 535 24.41 -24.11 6.93
N MET A 536 24.90 -23.85 5.71
CA MET A 536 24.43 -22.69 4.96
C MET A 536 22.97 -22.88 4.53
N PRO A 537 22.04 -21.95 4.85
CA PRO A 537 20.67 -22.10 4.42
C PRO A 537 20.52 -21.75 2.92
N ALA A 538 19.96 -22.68 2.14
CA ALA A 538 19.89 -22.55 0.68
C ALA A 538 18.47 -22.38 0.15
N HIS A 539 17.45 -22.78 0.89
CA HIS A 539 16.06 -22.82 0.42
C HIS A 539 15.28 -21.59 0.89
N GLY A 540 14.52 -20.97 -0.03
CA GLY A 540 13.57 -19.92 0.31
C GLY A 540 12.18 -20.48 0.58
N TYR A 541 11.42 -19.86 1.49
CA TYR A 541 9.99 -20.16 1.65
C TYR A 541 9.17 -18.88 1.83
N SER A 542 8.20 -18.67 0.93
CA SER A 542 7.22 -17.57 1.00
C SER A 542 7.84 -16.18 1.29
N ALA A 543 9.05 -15.91 0.77
CA ALA A 543 9.80 -14.67 1.04
C ALA A 543 9.84 -14.28 2.54
N THR A 544 9.98 -15.26 3.43
CA THR A 544 9.79 -15.11 4.88
C THR A 544 10.93 -14.33 5.53
N ASN A 545 10.63 -13.42 6.47
CA ASN A 545 11.65 -12.92 7.37
C ASN A 545 11.69 -13.79 8.63
N TYR A 546 12.82 -14.49 8.82
CA TYR A 546 13.12 -15.28 10.02
C TYR A 546 13.77 -14.46 11.14
N PHE A 547 13.74 -13.13 11.03
CA PHE A 547 14.25 -12.17 11.99
C PHE A 547 15.73 -12.40 12.32
N VAL A 548 16.54 -12.59 11.29
CA VAL A 548 18.00 -12.64 11.37
C VAL A 548 18.56 -11.32 10.85
N ASP A 549 19.53 -10.75 11.55
CA ASP A 549 20.09 -9.44 11.26
C ASP A 549 21.60 -9.43 11.48
N VAL A 550 22.29 -8.42 10.95
CA VAL A 550 23.73 -8.24 11.12
C VAL A 550 24.05 -7.07 12.04
N VAL A 551 25.23 -7.11 12.65
CA VAL A 551 25.90 -5.96 13.22
C VAL A 551 27.03 -5.59 12.28
N PHE A 552 26.77 -4.65 11.38
CA PHE A 552 27.72 -4.13 10.41
C PHE A 552 28.44 -2.91 11.00
N GLU A 553 29.72 -2.72 10.73
CA GLU A 553 30.56 -1.57 11.13
C GLU A 553 31.20 -0.87 9.93
#